data_AF-A0AA36BPY5-F1
#
_entry.id   AF-A0AA36BPY5-F1
#
_cell.length_a   1.000
_cell.length_b   1.000
_cell.length_c   1.000
_cell.angle_alpha   90.00
_cell.angle_beta   90.00
_cell.angle_gamma   90.00
#
_symmetry.space_group_name_H-M   'P 1'
#
loop_
_entity.id
_entity.type
_entity.pdbx_description
1 polymer ?
#
loop_
_entity_poly.entity_id
_entity_poly.type
_entity_poly.pdbx_seq_one_letter_code
_entity_poly.pdbx_strand_id
1 'polypeptide(L)'
;MFGDWINSIIEFGMSLHRMTLDISSLACMAALSMITLRHGLREQKKMEDLQMKIIDTLRDHCIYNSEAQKKPHFFSRILGKIAELRSLSREGLQRLFYFKLEDSMKVPTVIEDLYLNSHLPF
;
A
#
# COMPACT_ATOMS: atom_id res chain seq x y z
N MET A 1 20.41 10.13 2.59
CA MET A 1 19.15 10.79 2.98
C MET A 1 18.04 10.37 2.02
N PHE A 2 16.77 10.35 2.46
CA PHE A 2 15.61 9.86 1.68
C PHE A 2 15.34 10.60 0.36
N GLY A 3 15.99 11.75 0.08
CA GLY A 3 15.80 12.50 -1.16
C GLY A 3 14.36 13.00 -1.29
N ASP A 4 13.90 13.25 -2.52
CA ASP A 4 12.53 13.75 -2.78
C ASP A 4 11.43 12.75 -2.40
N TRP A 5 11.77 11.47 -2.25
CA TRP A 5 10.81 10.44 -1.82
C TRP A 5 10.15 10.77 -0.47
N ILE A 6 10.85 11.48 0.43
CA ILE A 6 10.25 11.92 1.70
C ILE A 6 9.08 12.89 1.49
N ASN A 7 9.17 13.76 0.49
CA ASN A 7 8.11 14.72 0.17
C ASN A 7 6.89 13.96 -0.37
N SER A 8 7.09 12.99 -1.26
CA SER A 8 6.03 12.09 -1.74
C SER A 8 5.33 11.35 -0.58
N ILE A 9 6.09 10.86 0.41
CA ILE A 9 5.54 10.19 1.61
C ILE A 9 4.67 11.17 2.43
N ILE A 10 5.18 12.39 2.68
CA ILE A 10 4.46 13.41 3.45
C ILE A 10 3.17 13.81 2.73
N GLU A 11 3.24 14.05 1.42
CA GLU A 11 2.07 14.39 0.60
C GLU A 11 1.01 13.29 0.62
N PHE A 12 1.42 12.03 0.49
CA PHE A 12 0.53 10.88 0.61
C PHE A 12 -0.11 10.80 2.01
N GLY A 13 0.67 10.99 3.07
CA GLY A 13 0.20 11.02 4.45
C GLY A 13 -0.84 12.13 4.70
N MET A 14 -0.58 13.34 4.21
CA MET A 14 -1.53 14.45 4.26
C MET A 14 -2.80 14.16 3.46
N SER A 15 -2.68 13.49 2.31
CA SER A 15 -3.80 13.05 1.49
C SER A 15 -4.68 12.03 2.22
N LEU A 16 -4.07 11.07 2.92
CA LEU A 16 -4.79 10.12 3.78
C LEU A 16 -5.47 10.82 4.97
N HIS A 17 -4.79 11.74 5.64
CA HIS A 17 -5.36 12.47 6.76
C HIS A 17 -6.63 13.24 6.36
N ARG A 18 -6.62 13.88 5.19
CA ARG A 18 -7.80 14.58 4.62
C ARG A 18 -8.98 13.66 4.32
N MET A 19 -8.78 12.35 4.19
CA MET A 19 -9.88 11.38 4.00
C MET A 19 -10.59 11.02 5.31
N THR A 20 -10.02 11.40 6.46
CA THR A 20 -10.58 11.17 7.80
C THR A 20 -11.03 9.72 8.00
N LEU A 21 -10.17 8.76 7.62
CA LEU A 21 -10.45 7.33 7.75
C LEU A 21 -10.69 6.95 9.21
N ASP A 22 -11.74 6.19 9.47
CA ASP A 22 -11.91 5.55 10.77
C ASP A 22 -11.02 4.30 10.87
N ILE A 23 -10.92 3.75 12.08
CA ILE A 23 -10.04 2.61 12.39
C ILE A 23 -10.41 1.40 11.52
N SER A 24 -11.70 1.12 11.32
CA SER A 24 -12.16 -0.01 10.52
C SER A 24 -11.76 0.12 9.04
N SER A 25 -11.95 1.30 8.45
CA SER A 25 -11.56 1.57 7.08
C SER A 25 -10.04 1.49 6.90
N LEU A 26 -9.29 2.03 7.86
CA LEU A 26 -7.82 1.97 7.86
C LEU A 26 -7.30 0.53 7.99
N ALA A 27 -7.91 -0.28 8.86
CA ALA A 27 -7.57 -1.68 9.03
C ALA A 27 -7.81 -2.49 7.74
N CYS A 28 -8.95 -2.28 7.08
CA CYS A 28 -9.24 -2.92 5.79
C CYS A 28 -8.27 -2.46 4.71
N MET A 29 -7.95 -1.17 4.64
CA MET A 29 -6.97 -0.63 3.69
C MET A 29 -5.59 -1.26 3.90
N ALA A 30 -5.10 -1.31 5.14
CA ALA A 30 -3.82 -1.91 5.49
C ALA A 30 -3.79 -3.41 5.17
N ALA A 31 -4.87 -4.14 5.48
CA ALA A 31 -5.01 -5.54 5.12
C ALA A 31 -4.95 -5.74 3.60
N LEU A 32 -5.67 -4.93 2.82
CA LEU A 32 -5.64 -4.99 1.34
C LEU A 32 -4.29 -4.58 0.73
N SER A 33 -3.51 -3.73 1.41
CA SER A 33 -2.13 -3.43 1.01
C SER A 33 -1.20 -4.64 1.15
N MET A 34 -1.46 -5.53 2.12
CA MET A 34 -0.69 -6.76 2.33
C MET A 34 -1.22 -7.94 1.51
N ILE A 35 -2.54 -8.16 1.53
CA ILE A 35 -3.27 -9.23 0.86
C ILE A 35 -3.47 -8.85 -0.60
N THR A 36 -2.44 -9.10 -1.40
CA THR A 36 -2.43 -8.90 -2.85
C THR A 36 -2.04 -10.21 -3.52
N LEU A 37 -2.64 -10.48 -4.68
CA LEU A 37 -2.15 -11.54 -5.56
C LEU A 37 -0.69 -11.28 -5.88
N ARG A 38 0.14 -12.31 -5.70
CA ARG A 38 1.57 -12.29 -6.04
C ARG A 38 1.88 -13.52 -6.87
N HIS A 39 2.73 -13.36 -7.87
CA HIS A 39 3.27 -14.50 -8.62
C HIS A 39 4.01 -15.46 -7.66
N GLY A 40 3.86 -16.77 -7.89
CA GLY A 40 4.49 -17.81 -7.07
C GLY A 40 3.72 -18.21 -5.79
N LEU A 41 2.56 -17.62 -5.52
CA LEU A 41 1.68 -18.12 -4.45
C LEU A 41 1.21 -19.55 -4.75
N ARG A 42 1.36 -20.46 -3.78
CA ARG A 42 0.88 -21.85 -3.88
C ARG A 42 -0.65 -21.93 -3.97
N GLU A 43 -1.34 -21.07 -3.22
CA GLU A 43 -2.79 -21.06 -3.10
C GLU A 43 -3.39 -19.72 -3.55
N GLN A 44 -3.21 -19.37 -4.82
CA GLN A 44 -3.70 -18.09 -5.39
C GLN A 44 -5.20 -17.89 -5.15
N LYS A 45 -6.00 -18.95 -5.33
CA LYS A 45 -7.45 -18.88 -5.13
C LYS A 45 -7.84 -18.49 -3.71
N LYS A 46 -7.16 -19.05 -2.69
CA LYS A 46 -7.40 -18.67 -1.29
C LYS A 46 -7.03 -17.22 -1.01
N MET A 47 -5.97 -16.71 -1.66
CA MET A 47 -5.57 -15.30 -1.56
C MET A 47 -6.63 -14.38 -2.16
N GLU A 48 -7.16 -14.71 -3.34
CA GLU A 48 -8.26 -13.98 -3.98
C GLU A 48 -9.52 -13.98 -3.12
N ASP A 49 -9.92 -15.14 -2.61
CA ASP A 49 -11.12 -15.28 -1.80
C ASP A 49 -11.00 -14.47 -0.49
N LEU A 50 -9.80 -14.45 0.12
CA LEU A 50 -9.53 -13.61 1.29
C LEU A 50 -9.57 -12.12 0.94
N GLN A 51 -8.95 -11.73 -0.17
CA GLN A 51 -8.99 -10.34 -0.64
C GLN A 51 -10.42 -9.88 -0.88
N MET A 52 -11.25 -10.68 -1.56
CA MET A 52 -12.65 -10.35 -1.82
C MET A 52 -13.45 -10.20 -0.52
N LYS A 53 -13.25 -11.09 0.47
CA LYS A 53 -13.90 -10.94 1.78
C LYS A 53 -13.57 -9.62 2.46
N ILE A 54 -12.32 -9.15 2.37
CA ILE A 54 -11.91 -7.87 2.96
C ILE A 54 -12.52 -6.70 2.16
N ILE A 55 -12.56 -6.80 0.82
CA ILE A 55 -13.20 -5.81 -0.05
C ILE A 55 -14.69 -5.67 0.28
N ASP A 56 -15.39 -6.79 0.43
CA ASP A 56 -16.81 -6.79 0.77
C ASP A 56 -17.03 -6.25 2.19
N THR A 57 -16.19 -6.63 3.16
CA THR A 57 -16.23 -6.06 4.52
C THR A 57 -16.07 -4.54 4.50
N LEU A 58 -15.12 -4.01 3.72
CA LEU A 58 -14.92 -2.57 3.57
C LEU A 58 -16.12 -1.90 2.87
N ARG A 59 -16.69 -2.56 1.85
CA ARG A 59 -17.86 -2.06 1.13
C ARG A 59 -19.06 -1.94 2.08
N ASP A 60 -19.35 -3.00 2.84
CA ASP A 60 -20.44 -3.03 3.81
C ASP A 60 -20.23 -1.96 4.88
N HIS A 61 -19.00 -1.84 5.41
CA HIS A 61 -18.68 -0.75 6.35
C HIS A 61 -18.99 0.63 5.76
N CYS A 62 -18.63 0.87 4.50
CA CYS A 62 -18.93 2.14 3.83
C CYS A 62 -20.43 2.35 3.57
N ILE A 63 -21.19 1.28 3.36
CA ILE A 63 -22.65 1.32 3.13
C ILE A 63 -23.40 1.55 4.44
N TYR A 64 -22.98 0.97 5.56
CA TYR A 64 -23.75 1.01 6.81
C TYR A 64 -23.24 2.06 7.83
N ASN A 65 -22.05 2.63 7.62
CA ASN A 65 -21.52 3.70 8.46
C ASN A 65 -22.00 5.09 7.97
N SER A 66 -22.73 5.81 8.81
CA SER A 66 -23.29 7.12 8.50
C SER A 66 -22.23 8.20 8.21
N GLU A 67 -21.06 8.17 8.86
CA GLU A 67 -19.97 9.11 8.58
C GLU A 67 -19.26 8.81 7.26
N ALA A 68 -19.19 7.52 6.88
CA ALA A 68 -18.66 7.10 5.59
C ALA A 68 -19.58 7.51 4.43
N GLN A 69 -20.90 7.38 4.60
CA GLN A 69 -21.89 7.77 3.59
C GLN A 69 -21.86 9.28 3.26
N LYS A 70 -21.49 10.13 4.22
CA LYS A 70 -21.32 11.58 3.99
C LYS A 70 -20.17 11.90 3.04
N LYS A 71 -19.27 10.95 2.79
CA LYS A 71 -18.08 11.14 1.96
C LYS A 71 -18.34 10.58 0.56
N PRO A 72 -18.34 11.41 -0.49
CA PRO A 72 -18.62 10.95 -1.84
C PRO A 72 -17.57 9.95 -2.29
N HIS A 73 -18.02 8.84 -2.88
CA HIS A 73 -17.17 7.79 -3.44
C HIS A 73 -16.12 7.25 -2.45
N PHE A 74 -16.43 7.21 -1.15
CA PHE A 74 -15.46 6.89 -0.11
C PHE A 74 -14.74 5.55 -0.33
N PHE A 75 -15.51 4.51 -0.66
CA PHE A 75 -15.00 3.18 -0.96
C PHE A 75 -13.95 3.19 -2.09
N SER A 76 -14.27 3.78 -3.25
CA SER A 76 -13.35 3.82 -4.39
C SER A 76 -12.12 4.70 -4.11
N ARG A 77 -12.29 5.79 -3.35
CA ARG A 77 -11.16 6.63 -2.92
C ARG A 77 -10.17 5.85 -2.05
N ILE A 78 -10.66 5.00 -1.13
CA ILE A 78 -9.78 4.14 -0.31
C ILE A 78 -9.00 3.19 -1.22
N LEU A 79 -9.66 2.50 -2.14
CA LEU A 79 -8.98 1.60 -3.08
C LEU A 79 -7.94 2.34 -3.95
N GLY A 80 -8.25 3.57 -4.37
CA GLY A 80 -7.33 4.45 -5.08
C GLY A 80 -6.06 4.74 -4.27
N LYS A 81 -6.17 4.97 -2.96
CA LYS A 81 -5.01 5.19 -2.09
C LYS A 81 -4.10 3.98 -1.98
N ILE A 82 -4.66 2.77 -2.06
CA ILE A 82 -3.85 1.54 -2.09
C ILE A 82 -3.02 1.49 -3.39
N ALA A 83 -3.57 1.95 -4.52
CA ALA A 83 -2.82 2.05 -5.78
C ALA A 83 -1.73 3.13 -5.72
N GLU A 84 -2.04 4.30 -5.16
CA GLU A 84 -1.04 5.37 -4.92
C GLU A 84 0.11 4.88 -4.03
N LEU A 85 -0.19 4.15 -2.94
CA LEU A 85 0.82 3.56 -2.06
C LEU A 85 1.75 2.59 -2.81
N ARG A 86 1.24 1.83 -3.78
CA ARG A 86 2.07 0.95 -4.63
C ARG A 86 3.02 1.77 -5.49
N SER A 87 2.60 2.91 -6.02
CA SER A 87 3.47 3.83 -6.76
C SER A 87 4.56 4.41 -5.86
N LEU A 88 4.19 4.89 -4.67
CA LEU A 88 5.12 5.42 -3.69
C LEU A 88 6.16 4.38 -3.23
N SER A 89 5.75 3.12 -3.11
CA SER A 89 6.68 2.01 -2.80
C SER A 89 7.73 1.82 -3.90
N ARG A 90 7.36 1.96 -5.18
CA ARG A 90 8.29 1.88 -6.31
C ARG A 90 9.30 3.03 -6.31
N GLU A 91 8.88 4.24 -5.98
CA GLU A 91 9.79 5.38 -5.79
C GLU A 91 10.83 5.09 -4.69
N GLY A 92 10.41 4.44 -3.60
CA GLY A 92 11.32 4.01 -2.54
C GLY A 92 12.36 3.00 -3.00
N LEU A 93 11.97 2.03 -3.82
CA LEU A 93 12.89 1.06 -4.44
C LEU A 93 13.88 1.75 -5.38
N GLN A 94 13.42 2.72 -6.18
CA GLN A 94 14.30 3.53 -7.03
C GLN A 94 15.30 4.32 -6.18
N ARG A 95 14.86 4.92 -5.06
CA ARG A 95 15.77 5.64 -4.17
C ARG A 95 16.80 4.71 -3.54
N LEU A 96 16.40 3.51 -3.13
CA LEU A 96 17.31 2.49 -2.61
C LEU A 96 18.33 2.07 -3.68
N PHE A 97 17.92 1.90 -4.94
CA PHE A 97 18.83 1.61 -6.05
C PHE A 97 19.90 2.70 -6.20
N TYR A 98 19.52 3.98 -6.25
CA TYR A 98 20.47 5.09 -6.33
C TYR A 98 21.42 5.13 -5.13
N PHE A 99 20.90 4.89 -3.93
CA PHE A 99 21.73 4.82 -2.72
C PHE A 99 22.79 3.70 -2.81
N LYS A 100 22.45 2.55 -3.41
CA LYS A 100 23.41 1.46 -3.64
C LYS A 100 24.47 1.83 -4.68
N LEU A 101 24.14 2.64 -5.69
CA LEU A 101 25.10 3.14 -6.69
C LEU A 101 26.07 4.18 -6.12
N GLU A 102 25.61 5.01 -5.19
CA GLU A 102 26.40 6.05 -4.52
C GLU A 102 27.44 5.47 -3.52
N ASP A 103 27.44 4.14 -3.30
CA ASP A 103 28.30 3.34 -2.38
C ASP A 103 28.58 4.00 -1.02
N SER A 104 27.63 4.80 -0.54
CA SER A 104 27.86 5.70 0.58
C SER A 104 27.86 4.95 1.92
N MET A 105 27.14 3.82 2.01
CA MET A 105 27.18 2.85 3.11
C MET A 105 26.63 1.50 2.65
N LYS A 106 27.02 0.41 3.32
CA LYS A 106 26.43 -0.92 3.08
C LYS A 106 24.98 -0.99 3.54
N VAL A 107 24.10 -1.45 2.66
CA VAL A 107 22.70 -1.74 2.99
C VAL A 107 22.63 -3.01 3.86
N PRO A 108 21.84 -3.04 4.96
CA PRO A 108 21.66 -4.26 5.73
C PRO A 108 21.10 -5.41 4.88
N THR A 109 21.60 -6.63 5.08
CA THR A 109 21.26 -7.82 4.28
C THR A 109 19.76 -8.07 4.16
N VAL A 110 19.00 -7.88 5.24
CA VAL A 110 17.53 -8.04 5.23
C VAL A 110 16.86 -7.11 4.21
N ILE A 111 17.35 -5.88 4.08
CA ILE A 111 16.81 -4.91 3.10
C ILE A 111 17.25 -5.27 1.69
N GLU A 112 18.45 -5.82 1.51
CA GLU A 112 18.91 -6.32 0.22
C GLU A 112 18.10 -7.51 -0.26
N ASP A 113 17.81 -8.47 0.62
CA ASP A 113 16.99 -9.64 0.29
C ASP A 113 15.58 -9.21 -0.11
N LEU A 114 14.97 -8.28 0.62
CA LEU A 114 13.65 -7.73 0.27
C LEU A 114 13.67 -7.00 -1.07
N TYR A 115 14.72 -6.24 -1.36
CA TYR A 115 14.90 -5.54 -2.63
C TYR A 115 15.02 -6.53 -3.79
N LEU A 116 15.89 -7.53 -3.71
CA LEU A 116 16.09 -8.53 -4.75
C LEU A 116 14.81 -9.33 -5.05
N ASN A 117 14.08 -9.72 -4.01
CA ASN A 117 12.80 -10.41 -4.15
C ASN A 117 11.70 -9.52 -4.76
N SER A 118 11.82 -8.20 -4.68
CA SER A 118 10.88 -7.24 -5.29
C SER A 118 11.16 -6.96 -6.77
N HIS A 119 12.30 -7.40 -7.32
CA HIS A 119 12.66 -7.26 -8.74
C HIS A 119 12.19 -8.40 -9.65
N LEU A 120 11.67 -9.48 -9.07
CA LEU A 120 10.94 -10.49 -9.83
C LEU A 120 9.59 -9.89 -10.25
N PRO A 121 9.17 -10.08 -11.51
CA PRO A 121 8.10 -9.29 -12.13
C PRO A 121 6.82 -9.38 -11.29
N PHE A 122 6.44 -8.21 -10.78
CA PHE A 122 5.18 -7.90 -10.12
C PHE A 122 4.04 -7.85 -11.14
#